data_AF-A0A0Q5ZJL4-F1
#
_entry.id   AF-A0A0Q5ZJL4-F1
#
_cell.length_a   1.000
_cell.length_b   1.000
_cell.length_c   1.000
_cell.angle_alpha   90.00
_cell.angle_beta   90.00
_cell.angle_gamma   90.00
#
_symmetry.space_group_name_H-M   'P 1'
#
loop_
_entity.id
_entity.type
_entity.pdbx_description
1 polymer ?
#
loop_
_entity_poly.entity_id
_entity_poly.type
_entity_poly.pdbx_seq_one_letter_code
_entity_poly.pdbx_strand_id
1 'polypeptide(L)'
;MWYSMNSKETAVYKFDFIVTGPLSEFVFLELFDGDGKLIAGNYSKISEDLARGLYQLNIYSNEKLESQTIRLDKDYSGTYENKGSYSSISGYFLESSHEYYTETSKNWSDHFTLDEKKYDEGSSVFIFFRYPDREVRDQQRNVANSMGWRFSLLDKKRNLLFRLNENHVKEDKDFGWLAFHVPLDPGIYYLVYNGPGKREIPLFVFRDWQTQFFLTFKRTPIFPTARILFRTPNSPFDLCEKDNMETDKLLRNMQNAIYHIPQPLLEKVASDDWQNPMLAIVVCYVYLLSSDKKHNRLISRIIKNLKKRIANAADCADIKAIELLAAVRFDEKIPDLILDEPCMLKIGFKTFLEQAARNPDKVQIIELNEIITSLYGDMVWSSYKPVEKQKILPTTGNEIGLEMSYSEPSPKPTDWLSQTMMNQLSSENSGQNTVADLAIQFQVSPNMVKGCLQNLDSYLSNSGADVFESFNSDQEVLKSNIQKVMNTL
;
A
#
# COMPACT_ATOMS: atom_id res chain seq x y z
N MET A 1 -50.17 50.27 -13.97
CA MET A 1 -49.18 50.26 -12.88
C MET A 1 -48.69 48.82 -12.76
N TRP A 2 -47.62 48.49 -13.47
CA TRP A 2 -47.05 47.14 -13.49
C TRP A 2 -46.20 47.00 -12.22
N TYR A 3 -46.59 46.11 -11.31
CA TYR A 3 -45.75 45.72 -10.18
C TYR A 3 -44.56 44.93 -10.73
N SER A 4 -43.42 45.59 -10.84
CA SER A 4 -42.12 44.95 -10.91
C SER A 4 -41.98 44.08 -9.66
N MET A 5 -41.98 42.75 -9.82
CA MET A 5 -41.57 41.85 -8.75
C MET A 5 -40.09 42.13 -8.48
N ASN A 6 -39.83 42.81 -7.37
CA ASN A 6 -38.50 42.97 -6.79
C ASN A 6 -37.75 41.65 -6.86
N SER A 7 -36.55 41.71 -7.44
CA SER A 7 -35.51 40.68 -7.29
C SER A 7 -35.43 40.30 -5.82
N LYS A 8 -35.80 39.05 -5.49
CA LYS A 8 -35.51 38.49 -4.17
C LYS A 8 -34.01 38.60 -3.98
N GLU A 9 -33.55 39.48 -3.09
CA GLU A 9 -32.18 39.42 -2.60
C GLU A 9 -31.96 38.00 -2.08
N THR A 10 -31.18 37.22 -2.82
CA THR A 10 -30.66 35.95 -2.35
C THR A 10 -29.72 36.27 -1.20
N ALA A 11 -30.22 36.16 0.03
CA ALA A 11 -29.38 36.24 1.22
C ALA A 11 -28.19 35.29 1.05
N VAL A 12 -26.98 35.85 1.15
CA VAL A 12 -25.71 35.13 1.09
C VAL A 12 -25.21 34.95 2.51
N TYR A 13 -24.77 33.74 2.83
CA TYR A 13 -24.24 33.34 4.12
C TYR A 13 -22.86 32.75 3.94
N LYS A 14 -22.01 32.97 4.94
CA LYS A 14 -20.67 32.38 4.96
C LYS A 14 -20.75 30.91 5.35
N PHE A 15 -20.12 30.05 4.56
CA PHE A 15 -19.94 28.63 4.87
C PHE A 15 -18.46 28.37 5.14
N ASP A 16 -18.11 28.00 6.37
CA ASP A 16 -16.77 27.58 6.75
C ASP A 16 -16.80 26.14 7.27
N PHE A 17 -15.96 25.28 6.70
CA PHE A 17 -15.77 23.92 7.21
C PHE A 17 -14.29 23.57 7.25
N ILE A 18 -13.81 23.08 8.39
CA ILE A 18 -12.38 22.80 8.61
C ILE A 18 -12.19 21.38 9.14
N VAL A 19 -11.20 20.69 8.62
CA VAL A 19 -10.74 19.40 9.13
C VAL A 19 -9.64 19.63 10.16
N THR A 20 -9.70 18.89 11.27
CA THR A 20 -8.76 18.92 12.38
C THR A 20 -8.25 17.51 12.68
N GLY A 21 -7.24 17.40 13.53
CA GLY A 21 -6.63 16.11 13.90
C GLY A 21 -5.48 15.68 12.98
N PRO A 22 -4.89 14.50 13.23
CA PRO A 22 -3.75 14.00 12.47
C PRO A 22 -4.06 13.86 10.98
N LEU A 23 -3.10 14.23 10.12
CA LEU A 23 -3.21 14.08 8.66
C LEU A 23 -4.45 14.75 8.04
N SER A 24 -5.00 15.77 8.69
CA SER A 24 -6.14 16.56 8.22
C SER A 24 -5.96 17.11 6.80
N GLU A 25 -4.71 17.39 6.42
CA GLU A 25 -4.30 17.87 5.11
C GLU A 25 -4.55 16.86 3.97
N PHE A 26 -4.83 15.61 4.28
CA PHE A 26 -5.17 14.56 3.31
C PHE A 26 -6.67 14.27 3.20
N VAL A 27 -7.52 14.97 3.95
CA VAL A 27 -8.98 14.78 3.88
C VAL A 27 -9.55 15.65 2.77
N PHE A 28 -10.24 15.03 1.81
CA PHE A 28 -10.87 15.73 0.71
C PHE A 28 -12.33 16.03 1.05
N LEU A 29 -12.76 17.26 0.76
CA LEU A 29 -14.10 17.74 1.00
C LEU A 29 -14.73 18.11 -0.34
N GLU A 30 -15.99 17.72 -0.54
CA GLU A 30 -16.81 18.17 -1.66
C GLU A 30 -18.13 18.73 -1.14
N LEU A 31 -18.48 19.93 -1.57
CA LEU A 31 -19.73 20.60 -1.23
C LEU A 31 -20.62 20.67 -2.47
N PHE A 32 -21.82 20.11 -2.36
CA PHE A 32 -22.85 20.12 -3.39
C PHE A 32 -24.02 21.01 -2.95
N ASP A 33 -24.67 21.67 -3.91
CA ASP A 33 -25.94 22.37 -3.65
C ASP A 33 -27.14 21.40 -3.63
N GLY A 34 -28.33 21.94 -3.40
CA GLY A 34 -29.58 21.18 -3.32
C GLY A 34 -30.01 20.52 -4.63
N ASP A 35 -29.42 20.92 -5.76
CA ASP A 35 -29.63 20.31 -7.07
C ASP A 35 -28.56 19.24 -7.40
N GLY A 36 -27.63 19.00 -6.46
CA GLY A 36 -26.54 18.03 -6.61
C GLY A 36 -25.37 18.53 -7.45
N LYS A 37 -25.27 19.85 -7.71
CA LYS A 37 -24.14 20.43 -8.44
C LYS A 37 -22.97 20.67 -7.48
N LEU A 38 -21.76 20.29 -7.90
CA LEU A 38 -20.54 20.58 -7.16
C LEU A 38 -20.29 22.09 -7.11
N ILE A 39 -20.22 22.62 -5.90
CA ILE A 39 -19.95 24.04 -5.61
C ILE A 39 -18.48 24.25 -5.32
N ALA A 40 -17.91 23.43 -4.43
CA ALA A 40 -16.51 23.52 -4.03
C ALA A 40 -15.95 22.13 -3.76
N GLY A 41 -14.67 21.93 -4.09
CA GLY A 41 -13.92 20.72 -3.79
C GLY A 41 -12.52 21.09 -3.33
N ASN A 42 -12.14 20.74 -2.10
CA ASN A 42 -10.84 21.14 -1.57
C ASN A 42 -10.36 20.21 -0.45
N TYR A 43 -9.05 20.18 -0.22
CA TYR A 43 -8.44 19.45 0.89
C TYR A 43 -8.46 20.29 2.16
N SER A 44 -8.74 19.65 3.30
CA SER A 44 -8.74 20.18 4.68
C SER A 44 -9.72 21.31 5.02
N LYS A 45 -10.15 22.14 4.05
CA LYS A 45 -11.01 23.29 4.31
C LYS A 45 -11.84 23.71 3.11
N ILE A 46 -13.11 24.04 3.35
CA ILE A 46 -13.97 24.78 2.41
C ILE A 46 -14.39 26.09 3.09
N SER A 47 -14.34 27.20 2.35
CA SER A 47 -14.72 28.54 2.81
C SER A 47 -15.34 29.29 1.63
N GLU A 48 -16.66 29.43 1.64
CA GLU A 48 -17.44 29.93 0.51
C GLU A 48 -18.55 30.87 0.97
N ASP A 49 -18.92 31.84 0.13
CA ASP A 49 -20.09 32.69 0.32
C ASP A 49 -21.24 32.14 -0.52
N LEU A 50 -22.28 31.60 0.14
CA LEU A 50 -23.31 30.77 -0.49
C LEU A 50 -24.71 31.32 -0.25
N ALA A 51 -25.59 31.18 -1.23
CA ALA A 51 -26.99 31.56 -1.07
C ALA A 51 -27.70 30.68 -0.02
N ARG A 52 -28.78 31.19 0.55
CA ARG A 52 -29.69 30.36 1.37
C ARG A 52 -30.10 29.09 0.63
N GLY A 53 -29.90 27.92 1.24
CA GLY A 53 -30.21 26.66 0.56
C GLY A 53 -29.97 25.41 1.40
N LEU A 54 -30.20 24.26 0.77
CA LEU A 54 -29.73 22.96 1.26
C LEU A 54 -28.42 22.63 0.54
N TYR A 55 -27.47 22.08 1.29
CA TYR A 55 -26.16 21.68 0.80
C TYR A 55 -25.84 20.28 1.33
N GLN A 56 -25.05 19.55 0.56
CA GLN A 56 -24.51 18.26 0.97
C GLN A 56 -22.98 18.34 0.98
N LEU A 57 -22.38 18.13 2.15
CA LEU A 57 -20.94 18.04 2.32
C LEU A 57 -20.54 16.56 2.35
N ASN A 58 -19.74 16.13 1.38
CA ASN A 58 -19.09 14.84 1.34
C ASN A 58 -17.66 14.98 1.88
N ILE A 59 -17.29 14.09 2.80
CA ILE A 59 -15.99 14.05 3.48
C ILE A 59 -15.33 12.72 3.16
N TYR A 60 -14.21 12.76 2.45
CA TYR A 60 -13.43 11.59 2.09
C TYR A 60 -12.19 11.52 2.98
N SER A 61 -12.23 10.65 3.98
CA SER A 61 -11.12 10.42 4.90
C SER A 61 -10.88 8.93 5.09
N ASN A 62 -9.62 8.49 5.07
CA ASN A 62 -9.21 7.12 5.44
C ASN A 62 -10.09 6.02 4.82
N GLU A 63 -10.34 6.13 3.50
CA GLU A 63 -11.13 5.16 2.73
C GLU A 63 -12.61 5.08 3.11
N LYS A 64 -13.08 6.04 3.91
CA LYS A 64 -14.47 6.26 4.30
C LYS A 64 -15.00 7.53 3.63
N LEU A 65 -16.22 7.41 3.13
CA LEU A 65 -17.04 8.54 2.72
C LEU A 65 -18.09 8.79 3.82
N GLU A 66 -18.09 10.00 4.37
CA GLU A 66 -19.15 10.50 5.23
C GLU A 66 -19.89 11.64 4.53
N SER A 67 -21.20 11.70 4.67
CA SER A 67 -22.02 12.77 4.08
C SER A 67 -22.81 13.48 5.16
N GLN A 68 -22.82 14.81 5.12
CA GLN A 68 -23.57 15.67 6.02
C GLN A 68 -24.48 16.60 5.21
N THR A 69 -25.78 16.57 5.49
CA THR A 69 -26.73 17.53 4.91
C THR A 69 -26.80 18.77 5.78
N ILE A 70 -26.59 19.93 5.17
CA ILE A 70 -26.50 21.21 5.86
C ILE A 70 -27.56 22.14 5.27
N ARG A 71 -28.45 22.63 6.13
CA ARG A 71 -29.38 23.70 5.77
C ARG A 71 -28.73 25.04 6.09
N LEU A 72 -28.39 25.80 5.06
CA LEU A 72 -27.76 27.10 5.19
C LEU A 72 -28.85 28.20 5.20
N ASP A 73 -29.23 28.64 6.41
CA ASP A 73 -30.12 29.79 6.61
C ASP A 73 -29.52 30.88 7.52
N LYS A 74 -28.24 30.74 7.84
CA LYS A 74 -27.34 31.67 8.54
C LYS A 74 -25.89 31.26 8.25
N ASP A 75 -24.92 32.07 8.64
CA ASP A 75 -23.51 31.69 8.59
C ASP A 75 -23.28 30.35 9.32
N TYR A 76 -22.49 29.48 8.70
CA TYR A 76 -22.20 28.14 9.15
C TYR A 76 -20.71 27.96 9.40
N SER A 77 -20.38 27.35 10.54
CA SER A 77 -19.02 26.93 10.86
C SER A 77 -19.06 25.50 11.39
N GLY A 78 -18.45 24.59 10.64
CA GLY A 78 -18.38 23.17 10.97
C GLY A 78 -16.93 22.68 11.10
N THR A 79 -16.76 21.59 11.85
CA THR A 79 -15.46 20.93 11.97
C THR A 79 -15.61 19.42 11.83
N TYR A 80 -14.63 18.79 11.19
CA TYR A 80 -14.47 17.33 11.17
C TYR A 80 -13.16 16.97 11.87
N GLU A 81 -13.20 16.07 12.84
CA GLU A 81 -12.01 15.53 13.49
C GLU A 81 -11.59 14.24 12.80
N ASN A 82 -10.45 14.26 12.12
CA ASN A 82 -9.87 13.06 11.52
C ASN A 82 -9.28 12.18 12.63
N LYS A 83 -9.92 11.05 12.93
CA LYS A 83 -9.54 10.15 14.04
C LYS A 83 -8.36 9.21 13.73
N GLY A 84 -7.76 9.33 12.55
CA GLY A 84 -6.75 8.38 12.09
C GLY A 84 -7.39 7.18 11.40
N SER A 85 -6.57 6.15 11.18
CA SER A 85 -6.85 5.13 10.15
C SER A 85 -6.26 3.77 10.54
N TYR A 86 -6.64 2.72 9.82
CA TYR A 86 -6.07 1.38 10.01
C TYR A 86 -4.73 1.26 9.27
N SER A 87 -3.69 0.73 9.94
CA SER A 87 -2.41 0.39 9.33
C SER A 87 -1.82 -0.88 9.96
N SER A 88 -0.92 -1.58 9.24
CA SER A 88 -0.11 -2.68 9.80
C SER A 88 1.01 -2.17 10.70
N ILE A 89 1.43 -0.93 10.48
CA ILE A 89 2.30 -0.18 11.35
C ILE A 89 1.56 -0.03 12.71
N SER A 90 2.28 -0.23 13.82
CA SER A 90 1.69 -0.04 15.16
C SER A 90 1.63 1.47 15.49
N GLY A 91 0.83 1.94 16.44
CA GLY A 91 0.83 3.35 16.85
C GLY A 91 -0.40 3.78 17.64
N TYR A 92 -0.21 4.58 18.70
CA TYR A 92 -1.26 4.93 19.66
C TYR A 92 -2.49 5.67 19.10
N PHE A 93 -2.37 6.31 17.94
CA PHE A 93 -3.47 7.02 17.26
C PHE A 93 -4.14 6.19 16.14
N LEU A 94 -3.67 4.96 15.90
CA LEU A 94 -4.25 4.06 14.90
C LEU A 94 -5.29 3.17 15.59
N GLU A 95 -6.50 3.11 15.05
CA GLU A 95 -7.58 2.26 15.58
C GLU A 95 -7.19 0.78 15.65
N SER A 96 -6.24 0.34 14.80
CA SER A 96 -5.76 -1.03 14.69
C SER A 96 -4.57 -1.39 15.58
N SER A 97 -4.18 -0.53 16.53
CA SER A 97 -2.91 -0.66 17.24
C SER A 97 -3.08 -0.58 18.74
N HIS A 98 -2.55 -1.60 19.42
CA HIS A 98 -2.47 -1.66 20.86
C HIS A 98 -1.05 -1.32 21.35
N GLU A 99 -0.95 -0.84 22.59
CA GLU A 99 0.31 -0.49 23.27
C GLU A 99 1.34 -1.61 23.19
N TYR A 100 0.92 -2.86 23.41
CA TYR A 100 1.80 -4.02 23.42
C TYR A 100 2.47 -4.31 22.05
N TYR A 101 1.87 -3.94 20.92
CA TYR A 101 2.56 -4.02 19.62
C TYR A 101 3.53 -2.86 19.40
N THR A 102 3.15 -1.68 19.88
CA THR A 102 3.94 -0.44 19.73
C THR A 102 5.25 -0.55 20.51
N GLU A 103 5.19 -0.94 21.78
CA GLU A 103 6.38 -1.11 22.62
C GLU A 103 7.27 -2.25 22.13
N THR A 104 6.67 -3.37 21.71
CA THR A 104 7.40 -4.52 21.22
C THR A 104 8.15 -4.22 19.92
N SER A 105 7.49 -3.59 18.95
CA SER A 105 8.12 -3.21 17.68
C SER A 105 9.23 -2.20 17.91
N LYS A 106 9.04 -1.23 18.82
CA LYS A 106 10.08 -0.30 19.27
C LYS A 106 11.28 -1.05 19.85
N ASN A 107 11.06 -1.96 20.78
CA ASN A 107 12.12 -2.72 21.44
C ASN A 107 12.92 -3.57 20.45
N TRP A 108 12.27 -4.41 19.65
CA TRP A 108 12.96 -5.33 18.75
C TRP A 108 13.49 -4.68 17.47
N SER A 109 13.00 -3.48 17.10
CA SER A 109 13.66 -2.69 16.06
C SER A 109 15.05 -2.20 16.46
N ASP A 110 15.34 -2.12 17.76
CA ASP A 110 16.63 -1.67 18.29
C ASP A 110 17.53 -2.83 18.75
N HIS A 111 16.97 -4.04 18.83
CA HIS A 111 17.69 -5.23 19.29
C HIS A 111 17.65 -6.32 18.23
N PHE A 112 18.82 -6.81 17.81
CA PHE A 112 18.88 -7.97 16.94
C PHE A 112 18.23 -9.18 17.63
N THR A 113 17.49 -9.95 16.85
CA THR A 113 16.88 -11.19 17.35
C THR A 113 17.87 -12.35 17.36
N LEU A 114 19.03 -12.15 16.73
CA LEU A 114 20.16 -13.06 16.62
C LEU A 114 21.32 -12.58 17.50
N ASP A 115 21.94 -13.51 18.21
CA ASP A 115 23.13 -13.24 19.03
C ASP A 115 24.44 -13.20 18.19
N GLU A 116 24.39 -13.61 16.90
CA GLU A 116 25.58 -13.76 16.06
C GLU A 116 26.03 -12.44 15.39
N LYS A 117 27.18 -11.90 15.81
CA LYS A 117 27.88 -10.76 15.17
C LYS A 117 28.63 -11.17 13.89
N LYS A 118 27.90 -11.55 12.83
CA LYS A 118 28.52 -11.89 11.53
C LYS A 118 28.59 -10.74 10.52
N TYR A 119 27.82 -9.67 10.72
CA TYR A 119 27.66 -8.59 9.74
C TYR A 119 28.02 -7.24 10.36
N ASP A 120 28.35 -6.28 9.50
CA ASP A 120 28.58 -4.90 9.93
C ASP A 120 27.28 -4.29 10.44
N GLU A 121 27.32 -3.62 11.59
CA GLU A 121 26.11 -3.15 12.31
C GLU A 121 25.47 -1.90 11.67
N GLY A 122 26.01 -1.42 10.54
CA GLY A 122 25.54 -0.23 9.82
C GLY A 122 24.24 -0.43 9.04
N SER A 123 23.93 -1.63 8.56
CA SER A 123 22.72 -1.90 7.76
C SER A 123 21.98 -3.11 8.28
N SER A 124 20.64 -3.08 8.27
CA SER A 124 19.85 -4.16 8.85
C SER A 124 18.47 -4.30 8.21
N VAL A 125 17.87 -5.45 8.44
CA VAL A 125 16.46 -5.71 8.13
C VAL A 125 15.73 -6.05 9.42
N PHE A 126 14.65 -5.31 9.68
CA PHE A 126 13.69 -5.58 10.72
C PHE A 126 12.36 -6.01 10.08
N ILE A 127 11.81 -7.14 10.51
CA ILE A 127 10.55 -7.69 10.04
C ILE A 127 9.64 -7.88 11.25
N PHE A 128 8.44 -7.32 11.19
CA PHE A 128 7.46 -7.41 12.25
C PHE A 128 6.10 -7.88 11.72
N PHE A 129 5.65 -9.01 12.25
CA PHE A 129 4.34 -9.60 11.96
C PHE A 129 3.44 -9.46 13.18
N ARG A 130 2.16 -9.16 12.94
CA ARG A 130 1.18 -9.09 14.03
C ARG A 130 -0.22 -9.46 13.59
N TYR A 131 -1.06 -9.85 14.53
CA TYR A 131 -2.51 -9.82 14.36
C TYR A 131 -3.04 -8.38 14.47
N PRO A 132 -4.25 -8.08 13.94
CA PRO A 132 -4.91 -6.79 14.15
C PRO A 132 -5.03 -6.46 15.65
N ASP A 133 -5.49 -7.45 16.42
CA ASP A 133 -5.72 -7.37 17.86
C ASP A 133 -5.67 -8.78 18.48
N ARG A 134 -5.78 -8.83 19.81
CA ARG A 134 -5.76 -10.09 20.58
C ARG A 134 -7.03 -10.92 20.37
N GLU A 135 -8.20 -10.30 20.18
CA GLU A 135 -9.47 -11.01 20.02
C GLU A 135 -9.48 -11.81 18.71
N VAL A 136 -9.02 -11.20 17.62
CA VAL A 136 -8.86 -11.84 16.30
C VAL A 136 -7.87 -13.00 16.37
N ARG A 137 -6.81 -12.90 17.20
CA ARG A 137 -5.89 -14.01 17.49
C ARG A 137 -6.60 -15.13 18.22
N ASP A 138 -7.31 -14.82 19.31
CA ASP A 138 -7.97 -15.80 20.18
C ASP A 138 -9.07 -16.58 19.44
N GLN A 139 -9.68 -15.98 18.41
CA GLN A 139 -10.67 -16.63 17.54
C GLN A 139 -10.06 -17.61 16.52
N GLN A 140 -8.74 -17.66 16.33
CA GLN A 140 -8.12 -18.59 15.39
C GLN A 140 -7.92 -19.98 16.01
N ARG A 141 -8.69 -20.97 15.56
CA ARG A 141 -8.44 -22.40 15.85
C ARG A 141 -7.39 -22.95 14.87
N ASN A 142 -6.48 -23.80 15.34
CA ASN A 142 -5.40 -24.43 14.53
C ASN A 142 -4.43 -23.44 13.87
N VAL A 143 -4.00 -22.39 14.59
CA VAL A 143 -2.92 -21.51 14.11
C VAL A 143 -1.65 -22.34 13.99
N ALA A 144 -0.89 -22.11 12.91
CA ALA A 144 0.42 -22.72 12.74
C ALA A 144 1.33 -22.45 13.95
N ASN A 145 2.31 -23.32 14.17
CA ASN A 145 3.21 -23.23 15.34
C ASN A 145 3.95 -21.87 15.47
N SER A 146 4.07 -21.09 14.40
CA SER A 146 4.66 -19.74 14.39
C SER A 146 4.05 -18.94 13.24
N MET A 147 4.03 -17.60 13.28
CA MET A 147 3.66 -16.77 12.11
C MET A 147 4.69 -16.84 10.98
N GLY A 148 5.97 -16.98 11.32
CA GLY A 148 7.06 -16.85 10.37
C GLY A 148 7.46 -18.15 9.67
N TRP A 149 6.86 -19.29 10.02
CA TRP A 149 7.28 -20.62 9.54
C TRP A 149 7.26 -20.84 8.02
N ARG A 150 6.47 -20.04 7.30
CA ARG A 150 6.40 -20.05 5.82
C ARG A 150 7.26 -18.98 5.18
N PHE A 151 7.91 -18.14 5.97
CA PHE A 151 8.72 -17.05 5.48
C PHE A 151 10.21 -17.41 5.48
N SER A 152 10.90 -16.94 4.46
CA SER A 152 12.34 -17.09 4.33
C SER A 152 12.91 -15.82 3.71
N LEU A 153 14.10 -15.43 4.14
CA LEU A 153 14.85 -14.33 3.56
C LEU A 153 15.97 -14.90 2.69
N LEU A 154 16.04 -14.45 1.45
CA LEU A 154 17.05 -14.85 0.48
C LEU A 154 17.97 -13.68 0.12
N ASP A 155 19.22 -13.98 -0.24
CA ASP A 155 20.16 -13.01 -0.81
C ASP A 155 19.80 -12.65 -2.28
N LYS A 156 20.56 -11.71 -2.87
CA LYS A 156 20.45 -11.33 -4.29
C LYS A 156 20.52 -12.52 -5.27
N LYS A 157 21.24 -13.58 -4.93
CA LYS A 157 21.38 -14.82 -5.74
C LYS A 157 20.32 -15.88 -5.39
N ARG A 158 19.28 -15.48 -4.64
CA ARG A 158 18.20 -16.35 -4.14
C ARG A 158 18.72 -17.53 -3.31
N ASN A 159 19.86 -17.39 -2.64
CA ASN A 159 20.32 -18.35 -1.64
C ASN A 159 19.61 -18.07 -0.32
N LEU A 160 19.22 -19.13 0.38
CA LEU A 160 18.59 -19.03 1.68
C LEU A 160 19.57 -18.46 2.70
N LEU A 161 19.23 -17.33 3.31
CA LEU A 161 19.96 -16.76 4.44
C LEU A 161 19.31 -17.19 5.75
N PHE A 162 18.00 -16.92 5.87
CA PHE A 162 17.25 -17.18 7.10
C PHE A 162 15.89 -17.79 6.76
N ARG A 163 15.47 -18.73 7.59
CA ARG A 163 14.05 -19.06 7.74
C ARG A 163 13.53 -18.27 8.93
N LEU A 164 12.34 -17.70 8.81
CA LEU A 164 11.69 -16.94 9.89
C LEU A 164 10.95 -17.89 10.85
N ASN A 165 11.52 -19.06 11.09
CA ASN A 165 11.18 -19.95 12.18
C ASN A 165 12.47 -20.22 12.97
N GLU A 166 12.34 -20.91 14.11
CA GLU A 166 13.49 -21.31 14.95
C GLU A 166 14.07 -20.15 15.79
N ASN A 167 15.37 -20.22 16.10
CA ASN A 167 16.07 -19.34 17.05
C ASN A 167 16.32 -17.92 16.51
N HIS A 168 15.92 -17.63 15.27
CA HIS A 168 16.20 -16.36 14.62
C HIS A 168 15.15 -15.29 14.89
N VAL A 169 14.00 -15.68 15.47
CA VAL A 169 12.86 -14.79 15.70
C VAL A 169 12.56 -14.67 17.19
N LYS A 170 11.89 -13.58 17.55
CA LYS A 170 11.22 -13.43 18.85
C LYS A 170 9.74 -13.39 18.58
N GLU A 171 8.99 -14.26 19.23
CA GLU A 171 7.57 -14.42 18.98
C GLU A 171 6.83 -14.54 20.30
N ASP A 172 5.76 -13.76 20.44
CA ASP A 172 4.78 -13.93 21.50
C ASP A 172 3.49 -14.42 20.87
N LYS A 173 3.21 -15.69 21.13
CA LYS A 173 2.04 -16.34 20.56
C LYS A 173 0.76 -15.87 21.24
N ASP A 174 0.81 -15.38 22.48
CA ASP A 174 -0.33 -14.96 23.27
C ASP A 174 -0.82 -13.57 22.87
N PHE A 175 0.12 -12.64 22.70
CA PHE A 175 -0.19 -11.32 22.18
C PHE A 175 -0.23 -11.26 20.65
N GLY A 176 0.21 -12.31 19.96
CA GLY A 176 0.05 -12.44 18.52
C GLY A 176 0.98 -11.52 17.74
N TRP A 177 2.28 -11.59 18.02
CA TRP A 177 3.30 -10.89 17.22
C TRP A 177 4.58 -11.71 17.04
N LEU A 178 5.34 -11.39 16.00
CA LEU A 178 6.67 -11.93 15.70
C LEU A 178 7.59 -10.81 15.24
N ALA A 179 8.81 -10.78 15.77
CA ALA A 179 9.89 -9.89 15.38
C ALA A 179 11.08 -10.71 14.85
N PHE A 180 11.72 -10.20 13.80
CA PHE A 180 12.97 -10.68 13.26
C PHE A 180 13.84 -9.47 12.95
N HIS A 181 15.07 -9.45 13.45
CA HIS A 181 15.99 -8.34 13.24
C HIS A 181 17.41 -8.85 13.08
N VAL A 182 18.01 -8.55 11.93
CA VAL A 182 19.35 -9.02 11.57
C VAL A 182 20.15 -7.94 10.86
N PRO A 183 21.44 -7.78 11.15
CA PRO A 183 22.32 -6.95 10.34
C PRO A 183 22.60 -7.62 8.99
N LEU A 184 22.65 -6.84 7.92
CA LEU A 184 22.83 -7.32 6.54
C LEU A 184 23.64 -6.31 5.73
N ASP A 185 24.43 -6.82 4.79
CA ASP A 185 25.14 -5.96 3.85
C ASP A 185 24.14 -5.17 2.97
N PRO A 186 24.47 -3.94 2.54
CA PRO A 186 23.60 -3.18 1.65
C PRO A 186 23.37 -3.90 0.31
N GLY A 187 22.13 -3.89 -0.18
CA GLY A 187 21.75 -4.54 -1.43
C GLY A 187 20.30 -5.05 -1.44
N ILE A 188 19.92 -5.76 -2.50
CA ILE A 188 18.60 -6.38 -2.61
C ILE A 188 18.53 -7.76 -1.95
N TYR A 189 17.42 -7.99 -1.26
CA TYR A 189 17.05 -9.25 -0.63
C TYR A 189 15.62 -9.61 -1.02
N TYR A 190 15.24 -10.87 -0.83
CA TYR A 190 13.92 -11.35 -1.19
C TYR A 190 13.24 -12.03 0.00
N LEU A 191 12.11 -11.46 0.44
CA LEU A 191 11.24 -12.09 1.43
C LEU A 191 10.28 -13.04 0.69
N VAL A 192 10.43 -14.33 0.93
CA VAL A 192 9.66 -15.38 0.28
C VAL A 192 8.65 -16.00 1.24
N TYR A 193 7.39 -16.02 0.85
CA TYR A 193 6.32 -16.74 1.52
C TYR A 193 5.94 -18.01 0.75
N ASN A 194 6.05 -19.16 1.42
CA ASN A 194 5.81 -20.49 0.86
C ASN A 194 4.46 -21.12 1.25
N GLY A 195 3.43 -20.30 1.49
CA GLY A 195 2.06 -20.76 1.74
C GLY A 195 1.10 -20.63 0.55
N PRO A 196 -0.23 -20.71 0.80
CA PRO A 196 -1.24 -20.40 -0.20
C PRO A 196 -1.05 -19.00 -0.77
N GLY A 197 -0.96 -18.89 -2.11
CA GLY A 197 -0.55 -17.64 -2.75
C GLY A 197 0.92 -17.32 -2.52
N LYS A 198 1.82 -18.24 -2.89
CA LYS A 198 3.27 -18.08 -2.76
C LYS A 198 3.73 -16.76 -3.36
N ARG A 199 4.59 -16.05 -2.64
CA ARG A 199 5.04 -14.70 -3.00
C ARG A 199 6.52 -14.49 -2.71
N GLU A 200 7.17 -13.76 -3.59
CA GLU A 200 8.48 -13.16 -3.39
C GLU A 200 8.29 -11.64 -3.38
N ILE A 201 8.84 -10.96 -2.37
CA ILE A 201 8.77 -9.51 -2.19
C ILE A 201 10.21 -8.98 -2.11
N PRO A 202 10.64 -8.10 -3.03
CA PRO A 202 11.97 -7.50 -2.97
C PRO A 202 12.06 -6.48 -1.83
N LEU A 203 13.16 -6.54 -1.09
CA LEU A 203 13.53 -5.62 -0.01
C LEU A 203 14.90 -5.05 -0.32
N PHE A 204 15.00 -3.74 -0.50
CA PHE A 204 16.30 -3.07 -0.66
C PHE A 204 16.82 -2.61 0.69
N VAL A 205 18.09 -2.91 0.99
CA VAL A 205 18.79 -2.49 2.21
C VAL A 205 19.76 -1.37 1.85
N PHE A 206 19.48 -0.17 2.33
CA PHE A 206 20.37 0.96 2.15
C PHE A 206 21.53 0.92 3.14
N ARG A 207 22.70 1.42 2.72
CA ARG A 207 23.86 1.57 3.60
C ARG A 207 23.55 2.56 4.72
N ASP A 208 23.85 2.21 5.96
CA ASP A 208 23.61 3.04 7.14
C ASP A 208 22.11 3.25 7.45
N TRP A 209 21.27 2.29 7.03
CA TRP A 209 19.83 2.27 7.25
C TRP A 209 19.34 0.88 7.65
N GLN A 210 18.28 0.85 8.44
CA GLN A 210 17.45 -0.31 8.70
C GLN A 210 16.23 -0.29 7.79
N THR A 211 16.03 -1.35 7.01
CA THR A 211 14.80 -1.60 6.26
C THR A 211 13.79 -2.30 7.17
N GLN A 212 12.64 -1.69 7.40
CA GLN A 212 11.60 -2.19 8.29
C GLN A 212 10.40 -2.68 7.48
N PHE A 213 10.04 -3.96 7.60
CA PHE A 213 8.88 -4.57 6.94
C PHE A 213 7.81 -4.96 7.97
N PHE A 214 6.61 -4.43 7.82
CA PHE A 214 5.45 -4.72 8.67
C PHE A 214 4.39 -5.48 7.89
N LEU A 215 3.76 -6.49 8.49
CA LEU A 215 2.69 -7.26 7.86
C LEU A 215 1.65 -7.75 8.87
N THR A 216 0.38 -7.59 8.54
CA THR A 216 -0.73 -8.07 9.38
C THR A 216 -1.12 -9.50 9.01
N PHE A 217 -1.48 -10.30 10.01
CA PHE A 217 -1.90 -11.69 9.89
C PHE A 217 -3.33 -11.89 10.37
N LYS A 218 -4.02 -12.84 9.75
CA LYS A 218 -5.18 -13.51 10.35
C LYS A 218 -4.89 -15.01 10.34
N ARG A 219 -5.49 -15.76 9.42
CA ARG A 219 -5.10 -17.16 9.16
C ARG A 219 -3.91 -17.27 8.23
N THR A 220 -3.83 -16.33 7.30
CA THR A 220 -2.75 -16.15 6.35
C THR A 220 -2.31 -14.69 6.37
N PRO A 221 -1.13 -14.38 5.83
CA PRO A 221 -0.67 -13.00 5.75
C PRO A 221 -1.58 -12.16 4.86
N ILE A 222 -1.87 -10.93 5.29
CA ILE A 222 -2.71 -9.97 4.56
C ILE A 222 -1.78 -9.03 3.80
N PHE A 223 -1.26 -9.52 2.67
CA PHE A 223 -0.24 -8.85 1.86
C PHE A 223 -0.51 -7.37 1.53
N PRO A 224 -1.74 -6.92 1.19
CA PRO A 224 -2.00 -5.49 0.94
C PRO A 224 -1.69 -4.57 2.13
N THR A 225 -1.69 -5.12 3.35
CA THR A 225 -1.33 -4.37 4.56
C THR A 225 0.18 -4.19 4.70
N ALA A 226 1.02 -4.82 3.87
CA ALA A 226 2.47 -4.73 4.02
C ALA A 226 2.94 -3.27 3.97
N ARG A 227 3.91 -2.91 4.82
CA ARG A 227 4.55 -1.59 4.80
C ARG A 227 6.06 -1.74 4.90
N ILE A 228 6.77 -0.99 4.08
CA ILE A 228 8.22 -0.88 4.11
C ILE A 228 8.57 0.55 4.52
N LEU A 229 9.31 0.69 5.61
CA LEU A 229 9.83 1.96 6.12
C LEU A 229 11.35 1.86 6.27
N PHE A 230 12.00 3.00 6.45
CA PHE A 230 13.43 3.05 6.74
C PHE A 230 13.70 3.86 7.99
N ARG A 231 14.71 3.46 8.74
CA ARG A 231 15.16 4.15 9.95
C ARG A 231 16.68 4.14 10.03
N THR A 232 17.26 5.13 10.70
CA THR A 232 18.68 5.05 11.05
C THR A 232 18.90 3.86 12.02
N PRO A 233 20.00 3.10 11.89
CA PRO A 233 20.34 2.02 12.79
C PRO A 233 20.42 2.50 14.24
N ASN A 234 20.19 1.59 15.20
CA ASN A 234 20.29 1.83 16.64
C ASN A 234 19.42 3.01 17.14
N SER A 235 18.31 3.26 16.45
CA SER A 235 17.30 4.23 16.85
C SER A 235 16.02 3.46 17.08
N PRO A 236 15.41 3.53 18.27
CA PRO A 236 14.21 2.78 18.58
C PRO A 236 13.05 3.29 17.73
N PHE A 237 12.31 2.41 17.07
CA PHE A 237 11.18 2.81 16.23
C PHE A 237 10.16 3.68 16.97
N ASP A 238 9.98 4.91 16.52
CA ASP A 238 8.95 5.82 17.00
C ASP A 238 7.92 6.11 15.90
N LEU A 239 6.70 5.73 16.21
CA LEU A 239 5.53 5.76 15.34
C LEU A 239 4.78 7.07 15.42
N CYS A 240 5.03 7.85 16.47
CA CYS A 240 4.57 9.22 16.57
C CYS A 240 5.41 10.16 15.68
N GLU A 241 6.46 9.64 15.03
CA GLU A 241 7.16 10.36 13.97
C GLU A 241 6.20 10.61 12.81
N LYS A 242 5.90 11.90 12.61
CA LYS A 242 5.00 12.39 11.56
C LYS A 242 5.34 11.82 10.19
N ASP A 243 6.62 11.61 9.89
CA ASP A 243 7.12 11.03 8.63
C ASP A 243 6.54 9.65 8.33
N ASN A 244 6.44 8.79 9.34
CA ASN A 244 5.93 7.43 9.18
C ASN A 244 4.43 7.45 8.88
N MET A 245 3.70 8.36 9.52
CA MET A 245 2.27 8.61 9.27
C MET A 245 2.02 9.14 7.85
N GLU A 246 2.79 10.16 7.45
CA GLU A 246 2.72 10.76 6.12
C GLU A 246 3.04 9.71 5.03
N THR A 247 4.07 8.88 5.26
CA THR A 247 4.45 7.79 4.34
C THR A 247 3.33 6.76 4.19
N ASP A 248 2.80 6.25 5.30
CA ASP A 248 1.71 5.26 5.29
C ASP A 248 0.43 5.79 4.63
N LYS A 249 0.12 7.07 4.85
CA LYS A 249 -1.02 7.72 4.19
C LYS A 249 -0.82 7.84 2.69
N LEU A 250 0.36 8.28 2.25
CA LEU A 250 0.69 8.38 0.83
C LEU A 250 0.68 7.02 0.13
N LEU A 251 1.20 5.96 0.78
CA LEU A 251 1.18 4.60 0.24
C LEU A 251 -0.26 4.08 0.03
N ARG A 252 -1.16 4.34 0.98
CA ARG A 252 -2.59 3.97 0.84
C ARG A 252 -3.29 4.78 -0.23
N ASN A 253 -3.05 6.09 -0.27
CA ASN A 253 -3.57 6.94 -1.32
C ASN A 253 -3.10 6.42 -2.69
N MET A 254 -1.82 6.08 -2.84
CA MET A 254 -1.26 5.52 -4.07
C MET A 254 -1.87 4.15 -4.44
N GLN A 255 -2.13 3.27 -3.46
CA GLN A 255 -2.84 2.01 -3.69
C GLN A 255 -4.26 2.22 -4.24
N ASN A 256 -4.91 3.32 -3.86
CA ASN A 256 -6.23 3.75 -4.33
C ASN A 256 -6.16 4.75 -5.50
N ALA A 257 -5.00 4.90 -6.17
CA ALA A 257 -4.77 5.84 -7.27
C ALA A 257 -5.08 7.32 -6.97
N ILE A 258 -4.96 7.72 -5.70
CA ILE A 258 -5.09 9.11 -5.24
C ILE A 258 -3.69 9.73 -5.19
N TYR A 259 -3.43 10.66 -6.13
CA TYR A 259 -2.12 11.31 -6.27
C TYR A 259 -2.11 12.75 -5.76
N HIS A 260 -2.33 12.93 -4.46
CA HIS A 260 -2.31 14.24 -3.80
C HIS A 260 -1.19 14.31 -2.76
N ILE A 261 -0.44 15.43 -2.78
CA ILE A 261 0.56 15.77 -1.78
C ILE A 261 0.25 17.18 -1.26
N PRO A 262 0.05 17.34 0.05
CA PRO A 262 -0.05 18.65 0.68
C PRO A 262 1.21 19.47 0.43
N GLN A 263 1.06 20.75 0.03
CA GLN A 263 2.20 21.62 -0.23
C GLN A 263 3.21 21.71 0.94
N PRO A 264 2.78 21.83 2.22
CA PRO A 264 3.72 21.84 3.34
C PRO A 264 4.58 20.57 3.44
N LEU A 265 4.02 19.42 3.08
CA LEU A 265 4.76 18.15 3.05
C LEU A 265 5.78 18.15 1.92
N LEU A 266 5.40 18.62 0.73
CA LEU A 266 6.31 18.70 -0.41
C LEU A 266 7.50 19.62 -0.11
N GLU A 267 7.25 20.78 0.51
CA GLU A 267 8.28 21.73 0.91
C GLU A 267 9.21 21.16 2.00
N LYS A 268 8.64 20.52 3.02
CA LYS A 268 9.39 19.79 4.06
C LYS A 268 10.36 18.78 3.44
N VAL A 269 9.87 17.89 2.58
CA VAL A 269 10.72 16.85 1.97
C VAL A 269 11.78 17.46 1.05
N ALA A 270 11.43 18.50 0.28
CA ALA A 270 12.41 19.21 -0.55
C ALA A 270 13.51 19.93 0.26
N SER A 271 13.20 20.32 1.49
CA SER A 271 14.18 20.91 2.41
C SER A 271 15.15 19.90 3.04
N ASP A 272 15.01 18.60 2.73
CA ASP A 272 15.75 17.48 3.34
C ASP A 272 15.37 17.22 4.81
N ASP A 273 14.24 17.76 5.26
CA ASP A 273 13.68 17.55 6.60
C ASP A 273 12.79 16.30 6.61
N TRP A 274 13.43 15.14 6.58
CA TRP A 274 12.79 13.84 6.73
C TRP A 274 13.75 12.87 7.44
N GLN A 275 13.21 11.88 8.14
CA GLN A 275 13.98 10.82 8.81
C GLN A 275 13.80 9.46 8.12
N ASN A 276 12.76 9.32 7.31
CA ASN A 276 12.45 8.08 6.58
C ASN A 276 12.65 8.28 5.06
N PRO A 277 13.69 7.69 4.44
CA PRO A 277 13.88 7.69 2.99
C PRO A 277 12.65 7.31 2.16
N MET A 278 11.79 6.44 2.69
CA MET A 278 10.57 6.03 1.99
C MET A 278 9.63 7.21 1.78
N LEU A 279 9.59 8.19 2.71
CA LEU A 279 8.77 9.39 2.55
C LEU A 279 9.15 10.15 1.27
N ALA A 280 10.46 10.38 1.07
CA ALA A 280 10.97 11.08 -0.10
C ALA A 280 10.73 10.29 -1.39
N ILE A 281 10.94 8.97 -1.37
CA ILE A 281 10.65 8.06 -2.50
C ILE A 281 9.17 8.14 -2.90
N VAL A 282 8.25 7.99 -1.93
CA VAL A 282 6.81 8.00 -2.19
C VAL A 282 6.33 9.38 -2.62
N VAL A 283 6.83 10.47 -2.03
CA VAL A 283 6.53 11.85 -2.48
C VAL A 283 6.93 12.05 -3.94
N CYS A 284 8.10 11.56 -4.36
CA CYS A 284 8.51 11.60 -5.76
C CYS A 284 7.51 10.86 -6.66
N TYR A 285 7.16 9.61 -6.35
CA TYR A 285 6.19 8.85 -7.16
C TYR A 285 4.83 9.53 -7.23
N VAL A 286 4.25 9.88 -6.07
CA VAL A 286 2.92 10.48 -6.00
C VAL A 286 2.87 11.79 -6.79
N TYR A 287 3.90 12.63 -6.69
CA TYR A 287 3.93 13.87 -7.47
C TYR A 287 4.05 13.62 -8.97
N LEU A 288 4.98 12.74 -9.38
CA LEU A 288 5.27 12.48 -10.79
C LEU A 288 4.08 11.85 -11.52
N LEU A 289 3.20 11.16 -10.79
CA LEU A 289 1.96 10.57 -11.30
C LEU A 289 0.76 11.52 -11.20
N SER A 290 0.87 12.60 -10.42
CA SER A 290 -0.20 13.59 -10.28
C SER A 290 -0.36 14.46 -11.53
N SER A 291 -1.49 15.15 -11.61
CA SER A 291 -1.70 16.19 -12.62
C SER A 291 -0.96 17.50 -12.30
N ASP A 292 -0.41 17.68 -11.09
CA ASP A 292 0.28 18.90 -10.68
C ASP A 292 1.67 19.03 -11.32
N LYS A 293 1.95 20.21 -11.89
CA LYS A 293 3.23 20.58 -12.52
C LYS A 293 3.89 21.80 -11.88
N LYS A 294 3.26 22.44 -10.90
CA LYS A 294 3.69 23.73 -10.34
C LYS A 294 5.01 23.63 -9.58
N HIS A 295 5.34 22.46 -9.07
CA HIS A 295 6.42 22.25 -8.10
C HIS A 295 7.55 21.34 -8.63
N ASN A 296 7.73 21.24 -9.94
CA ASN A 296 8.76 20.36 -10.55
C ASN A 296 10.16 20.60 -9.97
N ARG A 297 10.51 21.86 -9.68
CA ARG A 297 11.80 22.22 -9.05
C ARG A 297 11.99 21.61 -7.66
N LEU A 298 10.92 21.48 -6.88
CA LEU A 298 10.98 20.84 -5.55
C LEU A 298 11.28 19.35 -5.72
N ILE A 299 10.67 18.67 -6.70
CA ILE A 299 10.96 17.26 -6.99
C ILE A 299 12.40 17.04 -7.43
N SER A 300 12.94 17.86 -8.33
CA SER A 300 14.34 17.76 -8.73
C SER A 300 15.28 17.89 -7.52
N ARG A 301 14.93 18.74 -6.54
CA ARG A 301 15.67 18.87 -5.29
C ARG A 301 15.56 17.63 -4.40
N ILE A 302 14.36 17.05 -4.27
CA ILE A 302 14.14 15.81 -3.51
C ILE A 302 14.97 14.66 -4.09
N ILE A 303 14.95 14.47 -5.42
CA ILE A 303 15.74 13.43 -6.10
C ILE A 303 17.25 13.62 -5.83
N LYS A 304 17.72 14.87 -5.87
CA LYS A 304 19.12 15.19 -5.54
C LYS A 304 19.45 14.87 -4.07
N ASN A 305 18.55 15.19 -3.13
CA ASN A 305 18.74 14.90 -1.71
C ASN A 305 18.79 13.38 -1.45
N LEU A 306 17.88 12.61 -2.06
CA LEU A 306 17.88 11.14 -1.99
C LEU A 306 19.24 10.56 -2.38
N LYS A 307 19.77 10.96 -3.54
CA LYS A 307 21.10 10.51 -4.00
C LYS A 307 22.26 10.92 -3.10
N LYS A 308 22.15 12.08 -2.46
CA LYS A 308 23.20 12.59 -1.56
C LYS A 308 23.20 11.85 -0.24
N ARG A 309 22.01 11.52 0.29
CA ARG A 309 21.84 10.98 1.64
C ARG A 309 21.92 9.46 1.72
N ILE A 310 21.62 8.77 0.61
CA ILE A 310 21.68 7.31 0.53
C ILE A 310 22.94 6.94 -0.27
N ALA A 311 23.96 6.41 0.40
CA ALA A 311 25.26 6.16 -0.22
C ALA A 311 25.20 5.20 -1.42
N ASN A 312 24.31 4.20 -1.39
CA ASN A 312 24.06 3.25 -2.47
C ASN A 312 22.76 3.55 -3.25
N ALA A 313 22.36 4.83 -3.35
CA ALA A 313 21.14 5.24 -4.07
C ALA A 313 21.13 4.79 -5.54
N ALA A 314 22.29 4.81 -6.19
CA ALA A 314 22.43 4.48 -7.61
C ALA A 314 22.12 3.01 -7.93
N ASP A 315 22.23 2.13 -6.94
CA ASP A 315 21.95 0.70 -7.09
C ASP A 315 20.45 0.39 -6.94
N CYS A 316 19.69 1.30 -6.31
CA CYS A 316 18.28 1.11 -6.01
C CYS A 316 17.39 1.28 -7.24
N ALA A 317 16.70 0.21 -7.63
CA ALA A 317 15.78 0.20 -8.77
C ALA A 317 14.66 1.26 -8.66
N ASP A 318 14.10 1.51 -7.47
CA ASP A 318 13.08 2.56 -7.29
C ASP A 318 13.62 3.97 -7.56
N ILE A 319 14.87 4.27 -7.18
CA ILE A 319 15.47 5.58 -7.45
C ILE A 319 15.70 5.75 -8.96
N LYS A 320 16.20 4.71 -9.65
CA LYS A 320 16.32 4.73 -11.12
C LYS A 320 14.96 4.94 -11.80
N ALA A 321 13.91 4.29 -11.30
CA ALA A 321 12.54 4.47 -11.81
C ALA A 321 12.01 5.89 -11.59
N ILE A 322 12.31 6.52 -10.45
CA ILE A 322 11.96 7.92 -10.17
C ILE A 322 12.68 8.85 -11.16
N GLU A 323 13.96 8.63 -11.43
CA GLU A 323 14.71 9.42 -12.41
C GLU A 323 14.12 9.29 -13.82
N LEU A 324 13.75 8.08 -14.20
CA LEU A 324 13.12 7.79 -15.47
C LEU A 324 11.74 8.48 -15.58
N LEU A 325 10.90 8.40 -14.54
CA LEU A 325 9.63 9.13 -14.49
C LEU A 325 9.84 10.65 -14.53
N ALA A 326 10.84 11.15 -13.83
CA ALA A 326 11.17 12.57 -13.82
C ALA A 326 11.59 13.05 -15.21
N ALA A 327 12.45 12.30 -15.91
CA ALA A 327 12.86 12.63 -17.27
C ALA A 327 11.66 12.72 -18.22
N VAL A 328 10.76 11.74 -18.17
CA VAL A 328 9.51 11.76 -18.95
C VAL A 328 8.62 12.95 -18.56
N ARG A 329 8.47 13.22 -17.26
CA ARG A 329 7.60 14.29 -16.74
C ARG A 329 8.10 15.69 -17.10
N PHE A 330 9.42 15.88 -17.10
CA PHE A 330 10.07 17.17 -17.33
C PHE A 330 10.45 17.40 -18.79
N ASP A 331 10.14 16.45 -19.68
CA ASP A 331 10.53 16.49 -21.09
C ASP A 331 12.06 16.58 -21.26
N GLU A 332 12.77 15.85 -20.40
CA GLU A 332 14.23 15.73 -20.43
C GLU A 332 14.64 14.46 -21.19
N LYS A 333 15.93 14.38 -21.54
CA LYS A 333 16.49 13.22 -22.21
C LYS A 333 16.34 11.96 -21.34
N ILE A 334 15.74 10.91 -21.91
CA ILE A 334 15.63 9.61 -21.25
C ILE A 334 17.04 9.05 -20.94
N PRO A 335 17.34 8.71 -19.67
CA PRO A 335 18.63 8.17 -19.30
C PRO A 335 18.82 6.74 -19.83
N ASP A 336 20.07 6.38 -20.11
CA ASP A 336 20.47 5.01 -20.41
C ASP A 336 20.44 4.20 -19.10
N LEU A 337 19.46 3.31 -18.94
CA LEU A 337 19.20 2.55 -17.72
C LEU A 337 19.05 1.06 -17.99
N ILE A 338 19.60 0.27 -17.07
CA ILE A 338 19.42 -1.18 -17.01
C ILE A 338 18.70 -1.52 -15.71
N LEU A 339 17.62 -2.28 -15.84
CA LEU A 339 16.91 -2.92 -14.75
C LEU A 339 17.24 -4.41 -14.71
N ASP A 340 18.12 -4.78 -13.81
CA ASP A 340 18.58 -6.14 -13.49
C ASP A 340 18.02 -6.66 -12.16
N GLU A 341 17.34 -5.81 -11.40
CA GLU A 341 16.70 -6.11 -10.13
C GLU A 341 15.29 -5.48 -10.07
N PRO A 342 14.30 -6.15 -9.46
CA PRO A 342 12.95 -5.58 -9.37
C PRO A 342 12.89 -4.39 -8.40
N CYS A 343 12.09 -3.38 -8.73
CA CYS A 343 11.73 -2.30 -7.80
C CYS A 343 10.94 -2.85 -6.60
N MET A 344 11.12 -2.25 -5.42
CA MET A 344 10.26 -2.50 -4.26
C MET A 344 8.83 -2.04 -4.52
N LEU A 345 8.64 -0.86 -5.13
CA LEU A 345 7.32 -0.34 -5.46
C LEU A 345 6.88 -0.83 -6.83
N LYS A 346 5.63 -1.32 -6.90
CA LYS A 346 5.01 -1.83 -8.13
C LYS A 346 5.01 -0.78 -9.24
N ILE A 347 4.80 0.48 -8.87
CA ILE A 347 4.76 1.58 -9.83
C ILE A 347 6.11 1.83 -10.48
N GLY A 348 7.22 1.69 -9.74
CA GLY A 348 8.55 1.78 -10.31
C GLY A 348 8.80 0.68 -11.34
N PHE A 349 8.38 -0.55 -11.02
CA PHE A 349 8.53 -1.66 -11.95
C PHE A 349 7.67 -1.47 -13.21
N LYS A 350 6.43 -0.98 -13.05
CA LYS A 350 5.56 -0.62 -14.18
C LYS A 350 6.16 0.47 -15.07
N THR A 351 6.78 1.49 -14.48
CA THR A 351 7.49 2.54 -15.24
C THR A 351 8.55 1.92 -16.14
N PHE A 352 9.39 1.03 -15.62
CA PHE A 352 10.41 0.38 -16.43
C PHE A 352 9.82 -0.41 -17.58
N LEU A 353 8.76 -1.19 -17.35
CA LEU A 353 8.08 -1.95 -18.41
C LEU A 353 7.53 -1.04 -19.52
N GLU A 354 6.85 0.05 -19.14
CA GLU A 354 6.29 1.01 -20.10
C GLU A 354 7.39 1.72 -20.91
N GLN A 355 8.48 2.12 -20.25
CA GLN A 355 9.55 2.86 -20.90
C GLN A 355 10.52 1.98 -21.70
N ALA A 356 10.74 0.73 -21.30
CA ALA A 356 11.47 -0.25 -22.10
C ALA A 356 10.74 -0.53 -23.42
N ALA A 357 9.40 -0.59 -23.40
CA ALA A 357 8.62 -0.75 -24.62
C ALA A 357 8.67 0.48 -25.55
N ARG A 358 8.78 1.70 -24.98
CA ARG A 358 8.79 2.96 -25.74
C ARG A 358 10.18 3.38 -26.21
N ASN A 359 11.21 3.08 -25.42
CA ASN A 359 12.61 3.49 -25.62
C ASN A 359 13.56 2.29 -25.43
N PRO A 360 13.44 1.23 -26.24
CA PRO A 360 14.18 -0.03 -26.05
C PRO A 360 15.70 0.10 -26.19
N ASP A 361 16.17 1.15 -26.86
CA ASP A 361 17.59 1.50 -26.98
C ASP A 361 18.16 2.16 -25.71
N LYS A 362 17.29 2.72 -24.86
CA LYS A 362 17.64 3.46 -23.64
C LYS A 362 17.35 2.71 -22.35
N VAL A 363 16.26 1.97 -22.32
CA VAL A 363 15.79 1.30 -21.11
C VAL A 363 15.75 -0.20 -21.36
N GLN A 364 16.64 -0.94 -20.70
CA GLN A 364 16.75 -2.38 -20.83
C GLN A 364 16.28 -3.09 -19.57
N ILE A 365 15.59 -4.21 -19.74
CA ILE A 365 15.21 -5.11 -18.65
C ILE A 365 15.88 -6.45 -18.90
N ILE A 366 16.68 -6.91 -17.94
CA ILE A 366 17.53 -8.09 -18.08
C ILE A 366 17.23 -9.04 -16.93
N GLU A 367 17.11 -10.34 -17.21
CA GLU A 367 16.92 -11.39 -16.19
C GLU A 367 15.62 -11.30 -15.35
N LEU A 368 14.61 -10.51 -15.75
CA LEU A 368 13.34 -10.36 -15.01
C LEU A 368 12.11 -10.95 -15.72
N ASN A 369 12.26 -11.69 -16.82
CA ASN A 369 11.13 -12.21 -17.62
C ASN A 369 10.15 -13.08 -16.81
N GLU A 370 10.67 -13.99 -15.98
CA GLU A 370 9.83 -14.85 -15.12
C GLU A 370 9.10 -14.06 -14.03
N ILE A 371 9.70 -12.96 -13.57
CA ILE A 371 9.09 -12.06 -12.59
C ILE A 371 7.93 -11.29 -13.23
N ILE A 372 8.15 -10.72 -14.42
CA ILE A 372 7.16 -9.91 -15.14
C ILE A 372 5.88 -10.70 -15.40
N THR A 373 6.01 -11.97 -15.81
CA THR A 373 4.89 -12.84 -16.14
C THR A 373 4.12 -13.35 -14.92
N SER A 374 4.62 -13.11 -13.70
CA SER A 374 4.06 -13.65 -12.46
C SER A 374 3.75 -12.60 -11.39
N LEU A 375 3.65 -11.33 -11.78
CA LEU A 375 3.31 -10.21 -10.90
C LEU A 375 1.89 -10.32 -10.32
N TYR A 376 1.76 -10.01 -9.04
CA TYR A 376 0.47 -9.80 -8.38
C TYR A 376 0.09 -8.31 -8.36
N GLY A 377 -1.20 -8.03 -8.51
CA GLY A 377 -1.75 -6.66 -8.60
C GLY A 377 -2.24 -6.07 -7.27
N ASP A 378 -2.25 -6.85 -6.19
CA ASP A 378 -3.01 -6.60 -4.97
C ASP A 378 -2.29 -5.76 -3.90
N MET A 379 -1.03 -5.39 -4.13
CA MET A 379 -0.22 -4.57 -3.21
C MET A 379 0.27 -3.28 -3.88
N VAL A 380 0.69 -2.32 -3.05
CA VAL A 380 1.48 -1.17 -3.49
C VAL A 380 2.94 -1.56 -3.84
N TRP A 381 3.42 -2.64 -3.23
CA TRP A 381 4.74 -3.23 -3.46
C TRP A 381 4.72 -4.20 -4.64
N SER A 382 5.86 -4.35 -5.29
CA SER A 382 6.07 -5.45 -6.22
C SER A 382 5.99 -6.77 -5.43
N SER A 383 5.18 -7.69 -5.90
CA SER A 383 5.22 -9.08 -5.45
C SER A 383 4.88 -9.99 -6.60
N TYR A 384 5.47 -11.18 -6.62
CA TYR A 384 5.35 -12.11 -7.73
C TYR A 384 5.51 -13.55 -7.24
N LYS A 385 5.17 -14.52 -8.09
CA LYS A 385 5.40 -15.93 -7.77
C LYS A 385 6.92 -16.17 -7.63
N PRO A 386 7.40 -16.83 -6.56
CA PRO A 386 8.82 -17.10 -6.40
C PRO A 386 9.42 -17.79 -7.62
N VAL A 387 10.58 -17.29 -8.05
CA VAL A 387 11.34 -17.88 -9.15
C VAL A 387 11.91 -19.22 -8.69
N GLU A 388 11.53 -20.31 -9.36
CA GLU A 388 12.09 -21.62 -9.04
C GLU A 388 13.53 -21.67 -9.52
N LYS A 389 14.49 -21.95 -8.63
CA LYS A 389 15.85 -22.28 -9.08
C LYS A 389 15.75 -23.50 -9.97
N GLN A 390 15.88 -23.31 -11.28
CA GLN A 390 16.07 -24.41 -12.21
C GLN A 390 17.26 -25.21 -11.69
N LYS A 391 17.03 -26.46 -11.25
CA LYS A 391 18.13 -27.41 -11.09
C LYS A 391 18.76 -27.51 -12.47
N ILE A 392 19.99 -27.02 -12.61
CA ILE A 392 20.72 -27.07 -13.87
C ILE A 392 20.87 -28.55 -14.23
N LEU A 393 19.94 -29.04 -15.06
CA LEU A 393 20.18 -30.18 -15.92
C LEU A 393 20.86 -29.60 -17.16
N PRO A 394 22.02 -30.13 -17.58
CA PRO A 394 22.73 -29.60 -18.72
C PRO A 394 21.90 -29.94 -19.95
N THR A 395 21.30 -28.93 -20.58
CA THR A 395 20.74 -29.11 -21.92
C THR A 395 21.07 -27.91 -22.80
N THR A 396 21.64 -28.29 -23.93
CA THR A 396 22.00 -27.54 -25.11
C THR A 396 20.89 -26.62 -25.59
N GLY A 397 21.31 -25.46 -26.11
CA GLY A 397 20.43 -24.37 -26.49
C GLY A 397 19.39 -24.73 -27.54
N ASN A 398 18.30 -23.96 -27.50
CA ASN A 398 17.66 -23.42 -28.68
C ASN A 398 16.89 -22.16 -28.26
N GLU A 399 17.01 -21.14 -29.09
CA GLU A 399 16.22 -19.91 -29.07
C GLU A 399 14.73 -20.29 -29.22
N ILE A 400 13.86 -19.70 -28.40
CA ILE A 400 12.40 -19.87 -28.50
C ILE A 400 11.77 -18.49 -28.71
N GLY A 401 11.13 -18.33 -29.87
CA GLY A 401 10.25 -17.21 -30.18
C GLY A 401 8.95 -17.29 -29.36
N LEU A 402 8.48 -16.12 -28.91
CA LEU A 402 7.23 -15.95 -28.17
C LEU A 402 6.04 -16.05 -29.14
N GLU A 403 5.22 -17.10 -29.04
CA GLU A 403 3.83 -17.10 -29.48
C GLU A 403 2.92 -17.09 -28.24
N MET A 404 2.14 -16.01 -28.08
CA MET A 404 1.11 -15.91 -27.05
C MET A 404 -0.22 -16.44 -27.61
N SER A 405 -0.74 -17.50 -27.01
CA SER A 405 -2.10 -17.99 -27.24
C SER A 405 -3.04 -17.36 -26.21
N TYR A 406 -4.06 -16.64 -26.68
CA TYR A 406 -5.16 -16.13 -25.86
C TYR A 406 -6.38 -17.04 -26.05
N SER A 407 -6.76 -17.75 -24.99
CA SER A 407 -8.17 -18.04 -24.71
C SER A 407 -8.61 -17.05 -23.64
N GLU A 408 -9.66 -16.27 -23.88
CA GLU A 408 -10.21 -15.33 -22.88
C GLU A 408 -11.19 -16.06 -21.95
N PRO A 409 -10.80 -16.45 -20.72
CA PRO A 409 -11.78 -16.64 -19.66
C PRO A 409 -12.33 -15.27 -19.25
N SER A 410 -13.58 -15.26 -18.78
CA SER A 410 -14.21 -14.07 -18.18
C SER A 410 -13.22 -13.29 -17.28
N PRO A 411 -13.14 -11.95 -17.43
CA PRO A 411 -12.06 -11.19 -16.80
C PRO A 411 -12.16 -11.31 -15.29
N LYS A 412 -11.17 -11.96 -14.68
CA LYS A 412 -10.99 -11.98 -13.24
C LYS A 412 -10.96 -10.54 -12.70
N PRO A 413 -11.53 -10.27 -11.51
CA PRO A 413 -11.43 -8.95 -10.90
C PRO A 413 -9.99 -8.46 -10.85
N THR A 414 -9.76 -7.25 -11.34
CA THR A 414 -8.43 -6.64 -11.41
C THR A 414 -8.13 -5.73 -10.23
N ASP A 415 -9.14 -5.36 -9.45
CA ASP A 415 -8.95 -4.55 -8.25
C ASP A 415 -8.35 -5.35 -7.10
N TRP A 416 -7.50 -4.69 -6.31
CA TRP A 416 -6.69 -5.34 -5.28
C TRP A 416 -7.55 -5.96 -4.17
N LEU A 417 -8.65 -5.31 -3.81
CA LEU A 417 -9.49 -5.72 -2.69
C LEU A 417 -10.27 -6.98 -3.07
N SER A 418 -10.84 -7.04 -4.27
CA SER A 418 -11.47 -8.25 -4.81
C SER A 418 -10.48 -9.40 -4.92
N GLN A 419 -9.26 -9.18 -5.42
CA GLN A 419 -8.23 -10.23 -5.49
C GLN A 419 -7.83 -10.75 -4.11
N THR A 420 -7.69 -9.85 -3.13
CA THR A 420 -7.33 -10.21 -1.75
C THR A 420 -8.47 -10.98 -1.09
N MET A 421 -9.70 -10.52 -1.26
CA MET A 421 -10.90 -11.20 -0.78
C MET A 421 -11.06 -12.58 -1.41
N MET A 422 -10.83 -12.68 -2.72
CA MET A 422 -10.81 -13.95 -3.44
C MET A 422 -9.83 -14.92 -2.79
N ASN A 423 -8.58 -14.50 -2.56
CA ASN A 423 -7.55 -15.34 -1.93
C ASN A 423 -7.92 -15.75 -0.49
N GLN A 424 -8.54 -14.87 0.30
CA GLN A 424 -8.92 -15.16 1.68
C GLN A 424 -10.13 -16.11 1.78
N LEU A 425 -11.15 -15.85 0.98
CA LEU A 425 -12.43 -16.57 1.00
C LEU A 425 -12.38 -17.89 0.23
N SER A 426 -11.37 -18.11 -0.61
CA SER A 426 -11.15 -19.42 -1.29
C SER A 426 -10.65 -20.51 -0.35
N SER A 427 -10.36 -20.21 0.92
CA SER A 427 -9.96 -21.26 1.89
C SER A 427 -11.19 -21.98 2.47
N GLU A 428 -11.19 -23.31 2.46
CA GLU A 428 -12.29 -24.18 2.95
C GLU A 428 -12.72 -23.86 4.38
N ASN A 429 -11.81 -23.33 5.18
CA ASN A 429 -12.08 -23.04 6.58
C ASN A 429 -12.59 -21.63 6.85
N SER A 430 -12.67 -20.71 5.87
CA SER A 430 -12.92 -19.29 6.16
C SER A 430 -14.07 -19.12 7.17
N GLY A 431 -13.78 -18.48 8.31
CA GLY A 431 -14.72 -18.39 9.43
C GLY A 431 -16.00 -17.66 9.04
N GLN A 432 -16.94 -17.50 9.98
CA GLN A 432 -18.05 -16.56 9.81
C GLN A 432 -17.48 -15.13 9.79
N ASN A 433 -17.04 -14.69 8.61
CA ASN A 433 -16.62 -13.31 8.42
C ASN A 433 -17.88 -12.49 8.10
N THR A 434 -18.11 -11.43 8.86
CA THR A 434 -19.06 -10.38 8.48
C THR A 434 -18.39 -9.36 7.56
N VAL A 435 -19.17 -8.46 6.96
CA VAL A 435 -18.62 -7.33 6.22
C VAL A 435 -17.76 -6.42 7.10
N ALA A 436 -18.15 -6.21 8.36
CA ALA A 436 -17.36 -5.45 9.31
C ALA A 436 -16.01 -6.13 9.60
N ASP A 437 -16.01 -7.46 9.78
CA ASP A 437 -14.78 -8.20 10.02
C ASP A 437 -13.83 -8.15 8.83
N LEU A 438 -14.36 -8.23 7.61
CA LEU A 438 -13.57 -8.09 6.39
C LEU A 438 -13.06 -6.65 6.22
N ALA A 439 -13.84 -5.65 6.60
CA ALA A 439 -13.44 -4.24 6.53
C ALA A 439 -12.26 -3.96 7.45
N ILE A 440 -12.37 -4.38 8.71
CA ILE A 440 -11.28 -4.34 9.69
C ILE A 440 -10.07 -5.13 9.17
N GLN A 441 -10.32 -6.33 8.62
CA GLN A 441 -9.28 -7.22 8.11
C GLN A 441 -8.47 -6.61 6.96
N PHE A 442 -9.13 -6.05 5.95
CA PHE A 442 -8.46 -5.45 4.81
C PHE A 442 -8.03 -4.02 5.05
N GLN A 443 -8.35 -3.47 6.23
CA GLN A 443 -8.08 -2.09 6.61
C GLN A 443 -8.76 -1.10 5.66
N VAL A 444 -9.97 -1.45 5.19
CA VAL A 444 -10.79 -0.68 4.25
C VAL A 444 -12.17 -0.40 4.86
N SER A 445 -12.97 0.45 4.22
CA SER A 445 -14.33 0.67 4.69
C SER A 445 -15.27 -0.52 4.40
N PRO A 446 -16.30 -0.75 5.24
CA PRO A 446 -17.34 -1.75 4.98
C PRO A 446 -17.98 -1.62 3.60
N ASN A 447 -18.12 -0.40 3.06
CA ASN A 447 -18.71 -0.18 1.75
C ASN A 447 -17.81 -0.68 0.62
N MET A 448 -16.49 -0.53 0.72
CA MET A 448 -15.55 -1.10 -0.24
C MET A 448 -15.64 -2.63 -0.25
N VAL A 449 -15.73 -3.25 0.93
CA VAL A 449 -15.95 -4.70 1.03
C VAL A 449 -17.25 -5.12 0.37
N LYS A 450 -18.36 -4.41 0.62
CA LYS A 450 -19.66 -4.71 -0.04
C LYS A 450 -19.55 -4.65 -1.56
N GLY A 451 -18.95 -3.59 -2.09
CA GLY A 451 -18.74 -3.44 -3.53
C GLY A 451 -17.90 -4.58 -4.11
N CYS A 452 -16.82 -4.98 -3.42
CA CYS A 452 -16.00 -6.10 -3.86
C CYS A 452 -16.71 -7.46 -3.75
N LEU A 453 -17.51 -7.71 -2.71
CA LEU A 453 -18.32 -8.93 -2.61
C LEU A 453 -19.32 -9.02 -3.77
N GLN A 454 -19.97 -7.91 -4.12
CA GLN A 454 -20.90 -7.85 -5.25
C GLN A 454 -20.20 -8.10 -6.59
N ASN A 455 -19.01 -7.53 -6.78
CA ASN A 455 -18.18 -7.76 -7.97
C ASN A 455 -17.73 -9.22 -8.08
N LEU A 456 -17.30 -9.82 -6.97
CA LEU A 456 -16.89 -11.23 -6.92
C LEU A 456 -18.07 -12.19 -7.14
N ASP A 457 -19.22 -11.90 -6.55
CA ASP A 457 -20.45 -12.70 -6.76
C ASP A 457 -20.93 -12.62 -8.22
N SER A 458 -20.84 -11.43 -8.82
CA SER A 458 -21.12 -11.22 -10.25
C SER A 458 -20.14 -11.99 -11.13
N TYR A 459 -18.84 -11.95 -10.81
CA TYR A 459 -17.80 -12.72 -11.51
C TYR A 459 -18.09 -14.22 -11.46
N LEU A 460 -18.39 -14.76 -10.27
CA LEU A 460 -18.67 -16.19 -10.09
C LEU A 460 -19.98 -16.62 -10.77
N SER A 461 -21.00 -15.77 -10.74
CA SER A 461 -22.28 -16.02 -11.40
C SER A 461 -22.14 -16.02 -12.92
N ASN A 462 -21.30 -15.14 -13.48
CA ASN A 462 -21.02 -15.09 -14.92
C ASN A 462 -20.07 -16.19 -15.39
N SER A 463 -19.14 -16.65 -14.54
CA SER A 463 -18.26 -17.78 -14.85
C SER A 463 -19.00 -19.13 -14.96
N GLY A 464 -20.17 -19.26 -14.32
CA GLY A 464 -21.02 -20.44 -14.44
C GLY A 464 -21.87 -20.50 -15.72
N ALA A 465 -21.85 -19.46 -16.56
CA ALA A 465 -22.56 -19.44 -17.84
C ALA A 465 -21.79 -20.13 -18.97
N ASP A 466 -20.50 -20.45 -18.77
CA ASP A 466 -19.74 -21.34 -19.66
C ASP A 466 -20.06 -22.80 -19.30
N VAL A 467 -21.04 -23.35 -20.03
CA VAL A 467 -21.70 -24.66 -19.83
C VAL A 467 -20.76 -25.89 -19.81
N PHE A 468 -19.44 -25.70 -19.94
CA PHE A 468 -18.45 -26.79 -20.06
C PHE A 468 -17.34 -26.81 -19.00
N GLU A 469 -17.25 -25.85 -18.09
CA GLU A 469 -16.29 -25.92 -16.97
C GLU A 469 -17.02 -26.23 -15.66
N SER A 470 -16.90 -27.47 -15.18
CA SER A 470 -17.21 -27.79 -13.80
C SER A 470 -16.37 -26.91 -12.88
N PHE A 471 -16.99 -26.17 -11.96
CA PHE A 471 -16.27 -25.35 -10.99
C PHE A 471 -15.13 -26.15 -10.36
N ASN A 472 -13.92 -25.58 -10.35
CA ASN A 472 -12.83 -26.12 -9.54
C ASN A 472 -13.25 -25.98 -8.06
N SER A 473 -12.86 -26.92 -7.19
CA SER A 473 -13.27 -26.97 -5.77
C SER A 473 -13.08 -25.65 -5.04
N ASP A 474 -12.04 -24.90 -5.38
CA ASP A 474 -11.71 -23.60 -4.81
C ASP A 474 -12.77 -22.52 -5.11
N GLN A 475 -13.42 -22.57 -6.28
CA GLN A 475 -14.46 -21.60 -6.67
C GLN A 475 -15.80 -21.86 -5.97
N GLU A 476 -16.16 -23.13 -5.74
CA GLU A 476 -17.36 -23.48 -4.95
C GLU A 476 -17.21 -23.04 -3.49
N VAL A 477 -16.02 -23.26 -2.92
CA VAL A 477 -15.66 -22.79 -1.57
C VAL A 477 -15.77 -21.27 -1.49
N LEU A 478 -15.19 -20.57 -2.47
CA LEU A 478 -15.25 -19.12 -2.56
C LEU A 478 -16.69 -18.61 -2.65
N LYS A 479 -17.52 -19.19 -3.53
CA LYS A 479 -18.93 -18.81 -3.71
C LYS A 479 -19.74 -19.01 -2.43
N SER A 480 -19.58 -20.17 -1.78
CA SER A 480 -20.24 -20.46 -0.50
C SER A 480 -19.85 -19.45 0.57
N ASN A 481 -18.57 -19.09 0.66
CA ASN A 481 -18.08 -18.16 1.66
C ASN A 481 -18.52 -16.71 1.39
N ILE A 482 -18.57 -16.27 0.14
CA ILE A 482 -19.13 -14.96 -0.24
C ILE A 482 -20.61 -14.87 0.18
N GLN A 483 -21.42 -15.89 -0.10
CA GLN A 483 -22.82 -15.93 0.29
C GLN A 483 -23.02 -15.86 1.80
N LYS A 484 -22.20 -16.57 2.59
CA LYS A 484 -22.22 -16.47 4.06
C LYS A 484 -21.97 -15.05 4.54
N VAL A 485 -20.99 -14.35 3.96
CA VAL A 485 -20.68 -12.96 4.33
C VAL A 485 -21.82 -12.03 3.92
N MET A 486 -22.35 -12.17 2.70
CA MET A 486 -23.44 -11.32 2.22
C MET A 486 -24.74 -11.49 3.02
N ASN A 487 -25.01 -12.68 3.57
CA ASN A 487 -26.17 -12.92 4.44
C ASN A 487 -26.08 -12.25 5.83
N THR A 488 -24.96 -11.60 6.15
CA THR A 488 -24.79 -10.82 7.39
C THR A 488 -25.04 -9.32 7.21
N LEU A 489 -25.36 -8.89 5.98
CA LEU A 489 -25.84 -7.55 5.64
C LEU A 489 -27.30 -7.36 6.06
#